data_AF-A0A960Y0V5-F1
#
_entry.id   AF-A0A960Y0V5-F1
#
_cell.length_a   1.000
_cell.length_b   1.000
_cell.length_c   1.000
_cell.angle_alpha   90.00
_cell.angle_beta   90.00
_cell.angle_gamma   90.00
#
_symmetry.space_group_name_H-M   'P 1'
#
loop_
_entity.id
_entity.type
_entity.pdbx_description
1 polymer ?
#
loop_
_entity_poly.entity_id
_entity_poly.type
_entity_poly.pdbx_seq_one_letter_code
_entity_poly.pdbx_strand_id
1 'polypeptide(L)'
;MNSGAFAREEVQISEGNVIFIGDLSPNDKLSFQPSQYCLTDENALFSGFSHRIHDTNVFWENEIKIPSKKFDQFYLFIGSYQKDLTTRIQKIGDCDPNTYGGTLREQQIRLDWLPPENRDQMGAPISWVPGITNRERLKDLEYFSVSGIRKLKLMSYVKKGEMIEVKVRNPLSLSLKNLTLVLHYEGGKGKPMPLYKRIEIPELAHKKRIKKTIPIFLKTSNHKNFRLEEIRLKMNSDEINIDAGYYLGKNG
;
A
#
# COMPACT_ATOMS: atom_id res chain seq x y z
N MET A 1 -20.13 35.34 -3.42
CA MET A 1 -19.21 34.18 -3.48
C MET A 1 -20.04 32.93 -3.24
N ASN A 2 -20.32 32.17 -4.31
CA ASN A 2 -21.17 30.99 -4.24
C ASN A 2 -20.41 29.84 -3.56
N SER A 3 -20.80 29.50 -2.33
CA SER A 3 -20.45 28.23 -1.70
C SER A 3 -21.19 27.11 -2.43
N GLY A 4 -20.62 26.66 -3.55
CA GLY A 4 -21.09 25.49 -4.27
C GLY A 4 -21.18 24.31 -3.30
N ALA A 5 -22.39 23.89 -2.99
CA ALA A 5 -22.65 22.69 -2.23
C ALA A 5 -22.09 21.52 -3.05
N PHE A 6 -20.94 20.97 -2.64
CA PHE A 6 -20.48 19.68 -3.12
C PHE A 6 -21.55 18.66 -2.74
N ALA A 7 -22.43 18.33 -3.69
CA ALA A 7 -23.32 17.20 -3.59
C ALA A 7 -22.44 15.99 -3.24
N ARG A 8 -22.63 15.45 -2.04
CA ARG A 8 -21.90 14.28 -1.58
C ARG A 8 -22.51 13.10 -2.33
N GLU A 9 -21.96 12.79 -3.50
CA GLU A 9 -22.31 11.56 -4.21
C GLU A 9 -22.05 10.37 -3.29
N GLU A 10 -23.11 9.61 -3.01
CA GLU A 10 -23.00 8.34 -2.32
C GLU A 10 -22.39 7.32 -3.28
N VAL A 11 -21.40 6.57 -2.82
CA VAL A 11 -20.75 5.53 -3.62
C VAL A 11 -21.60 4.26 -3.49
N GLN A 12 -22.28 3.88 -4.57
CA GLN A 12 -22.95 2.58 -4.68
C GLN A 12 -21.94 1.52 -5.15
N ILE A 13 -21.94 0.35 -4.51
CA ILE A 13 -21.11 -0.79 -4.85
C ILE A 13 -22.00 -1.78 -5.60
N SER A 14 -21.63 -2.14 -6.83
CA SER A 14 -22.30 -3.22 -7.56
C SER A 14 -21.77 -4.58 -7.08
N GLU A 15 -22.59 -5.63 -7.19
CA GLU A 15 -22.18 -6.99 -6.86
C GLU A 15 -20.89 -7.40 -7.61
N GLY A 16 -20.00 -8.11 -6.93
CA GLY A 16 -18.71 -8.58 -7.47
C GLY A 16 -17.58 -7.56 -7.48
N ASN A 17 -17.85 -6.28 -7.19
CA ASN A 17 -16.80 -5.28 -7.03
C ASN A 17 -16.31 -5.23 -5.57
N VAL A 18 -15.00 -5.15 -5.42
CA VAL A 18 -14.31 -4.90 -4.16
C VAL A 18 -13.95 -3.41 -4.10
N ILE A 19 -14.10 -2.81 -2.91
CA ILE A 19 -13.52 -1.51 -2.61
C ILE A 19 -12.14 -1.72 -2.02
N PHE A 20 -11.14 -1.03 -2.57
CA PHE A 20 -9.86 -0.81 -1.91
C PHE A 20 -9.76 0.67 -1.52
N ILE A 21 -9.46 0.98 -0.27
CA ILE A 21 -9.09 2.34 0.17
C ILE A 21 -7.64 2.35 0.61
N GLY A 22 -6.82 3.16 -0.04
CA GLY A 22 -5.42 3.30 0.33
C GLY A 22 -4.70 4.43 -0.39
N ASP A 23 -3.39 4.49 -0.17
CA ASP A 23 -2.48 5.32 -0.95
C ASP A 23 -2.02 4.58 -2.20
N LEU A 24 -1.89 5.32 -3.31
CA LEU A 24 -1.27 4.79 -4.51
C LEU A 24 0.22 5.11 -4.49
N SER A 25 1.04 4.08 -4.56
CA SER A 25 2.49 4.17 -4.62
C SER A 25 3.00 3.76 -5.99
N PRO A 26 3.97 4.47 -6.58
CA PRO A 26 4.59 4.04 -7.83
C PRO A 26 5.42 2.78 -7.60
N ASN A 27 5.41 1.89 -8.58
CA ASN A 27 6.34 0.76 -8.64
C ASN A 27 7.71 1.23 -9.12
N ASP A 28 8.76 0.67 -8.53
CA ASP A 28 10.14 0.92 -8.92
C ASP A 28 10.77 -0.36 -9.43
N LYS A 29 11.68 -0.25 -10.40
CA LYS A 29 12.22 -1.38 -11.19
C LYS A 29 12.78 -2.51 -10.33
N LEU A 30 13.41 -2.14 -9.22
CA LEU A 30 14.11 -3.06 -8.33
C LEU A 30 13.54 -3.03 -6.91
N SER A 31 12.26 -2.70 -6.78
CA SER A 31 11.53 -2.85 -5.52
C SER A 31 10.86 -4.21 -5.42
N PHE A 32 10.42 -4.60 -4.22
CA PHE A 32 9.66 -5.84 -3.99
C PHE A 32 8.36 -5.92 -4.81
N GLN A 33 7.91 -4.83 -5.41
CA GLN A 33 6.82 -4.84 -6.39
C GLN A 33 7.33 -4.09 -7.63
N PRO A 34 8.00 -4.83 -8.52
CA PRO A 34 8.83 -4.22 -9.53
C PRO A 34 7.98 -3.65 -10.66
N SER A 35 8.40 -2.50 -11.22
CA SER A 35 7.77 -1.95 -12.42
C SER A 35 8.26 -2.62 -13.72
N GLN A 36 9.21 -3.54 -13.62
CA GLN A 36 9.77 -4.29 -14.74
C GLN A 36 10.06 -5.73 -14.34
N TYR A 37 9.84 -6.65 -15.28
CA TYR A 37 10.09 -8.08 -15.09
C TYR A 37 11.10 -8.57 -16.12
N CYS A 38 12.20 -9.16 -15.65
CA CYS A 38 13.12 -9.92 -16.47
C CYS A 38 12.67 -11.38 -16.48
N LEU A 39 12.13 -11.83 -17.61
CA LEU A 39 11.60 -13.19 -17.74
C LEU A 39 12.69 -14.16 -18.20
N THR A 40 13.06 -15.09 -17.33
CA THR A 40 14.17 -16.03 -17.55
C THR A 40 13.91 -17.06 -18.65
N ASP A 41 12.63 -17.39 -18.87
CA ASP A 41 12.16 -18.29 -19.91
C ASP A 41 12.18 -17.67 -21.31
N GLU A 42 12.17 -16.32 -21.40
CA GLU A 42 12.19 -15.60 -22.68
C GLU A 42 13.46 -14.78 -22.92
N ASN A 43 14.32 -14.63 -21.90
CA ASN A 43 15.47 -13.70 -21.90
C ASN A 43 15.07 -12.29 -22.36
N ALA A 44 13.91 -11.82 -21.88
CA ALA A 44 13.29 -10.58 -22.30
C ALA A 44 12.85 -9.74 -21.11
N LEU A 45 12.92 -8.41 -21.30
CA LEU A 45 12.48 -7.43 -20.32
C LEU A 45 11.04 -7.01 -20.65
N PHE A 46 10.20 -7.04 -19.64
CA PHE A 46 8.80 -6.64 -19.71
C PHE A 46 8.54 -5.44 -18.80
N SER A 47 7.70 -4.53 -19.27
CA SER A 47 7.09 -3.50 -18.43
C SER A 47 5.99 -4.14 -17.59
N GLY A 48 6.05 -3.89 -16.29
CA GLY A 48 5.05 -4.31 -15.31
C GLY A 48 4.05 -3.18 -15.04
N PHE A 49 3.47 -3.25 -13.85
CA PHE A 49 2.47 -2.29 -13.39
C PHE A 49 3.17 -1.01 -12.96
N SER A 50 2.59 0.14 -13.29
CA SER A 50 3.16 1.45 -12.95
C SER A 50 2.97 1.80 -11.47
N HIS A 51 1.94 1.23 -10.82
CA HIS A 51 1.53 1.57 -9.47
C HIS A 51 1.00 0.37 -8.69
N ARG A 52 0.95 0.54 -7.37
CA ARG A 52 0.40 -0.42 -6.41
C ARG A 52 -0.33 0.28 -5.26
N ILE A 53 -1.19 -0.49 -4.60
CA ILE A 53 -1.74 -0.16 -3.28
C ILE A 53 -1.15 -1.19 -2.31
N HIS A 54 -0.30 -0.73 -1.39
CA HIS A 54 0.53 -1.60 -0.53
C HIS A 54 1.32 -2.62 -1.36
N ASP A 55 0.98 -3.90 -1.23
CA ASP A 55 1.65 -5.01 -1.91
C ASP A 55 0.87 -5.51 -3.14
N THR A 56 -0.25 -4.86 -3.48
CA THR A 56 -1.12 -5.25 -4.60
C THR A 56 -0.88 -4.35 -5.81
N ASN A 57 -0.45 -4.93 -6.93
CA ASN A 57 -0.33 -4.24 -8.21
C ASN A 57 -1.69 -3.75 -8.71
N VAL A 58 -1.73 -2.55 -9.29
CA VAL A 58 -2.97 -1.92 -9.76
C VAL A 58 -2.93 -1.68 -11.25
N PHE A 59 -3.90 -2.26 -11.97
CA PHE A 59 -4.13 -1.97 -13.38
C PHE A 59 -5.30 -1.02 -13.55
N TRP A 60 -5.13 -0.01 -14.40
CA TRP A 60 -6.21 0.91 -14.76
C TRP A 60 -6.05 1.32 -16.22
N GLU A 61 -7.05 1.01 -17.06
CA GLU A 61 -6.97 1.25 -18.52
C GLU A 61 -6.73 2.73 -18.88
N ASN A 62 -7.27 3.63 -18.05
CA ASN A 62 -7.13 5.07 -18.22
C ASN A 62 -6.07 5.63 -17.28
N GLU A 63 -4.80 5.18 -17.36
CA GLU A 63 -3.65 5.62 -16.53
C GLU A 63 -3.40 7.16 -16.47
N ILE A 64 -4.29 7.98 -17.06
CA ILE A 64 -4.21 9.43 -17.15
C ILE A 64 -4.17 10.06 -15.74
N LYS A 65 -2.93 10.43 -15.35
CA LYS A 65 -2.55 11.40 -14.33
C LYS A 65 -3.09 11.09 -12.93
N ILE A 66 -2.75 9.92 -12.42
CA ILE A 66 -2.80 9.72 -10.97
C ILE A 66 -1.84 10.73 -10.34
N PRO A 67 -2.31 11.64 -9.46
CA PRO A 67 -1.46 12.70 -8.93
C PRO A 67 -0.23 12.11 -8.26
N SER A 68 0.95 12.57 -8.69
CA SER A 68 2.22 12.18 -8.09
C SER A 68 2.16 12.34 -6.57
N LYS A 69 2.43 11.22 -5.89
CA LYS A 69 2.69 11.02 -4.45
C LYS A 69 2.40 12.24 -3.58
N LYS A 70 1.12 12.53 -3.32
CA LYS A 70 0.74 13.35 -2.17
C LYS A 70 0.53 12.42 -1.00
N PHE A 71 1.57 12.30 -0.16
CA PHE A 71 1.40 11.90 1.23
C PHE A 71 0.20 12.69 1.76
N ASP A 72 -0.76 12.00 2.37
CA ASP A 72 -2.01 12.54 2.95
C ASP A 72 -3.28 12.46 2.09
N GLN A 73 -3.22 11.87 0.90
CA GLN A 73 -4.40 11.65 0.06
C GLN A 73 -4.71 10.16 -0.07
N PHE A 74 -5.90 9.78 0.41
CA PHE A 74 -6.44 8.44 0.20
C PHE A 74 -7.34 8.42 -1.02
N TYR A 75 -7.32 7.30 -1.71
CA TYR A 75 -8.17 7.03 -2.85
C TYR A 75 -9.03 5.82 -2.53
N LEU A 76 -10.27 5.87 -3.01
CA LEU A 76 -11.19 4.76 -3.10
C LEU A 76 -11.09 4.21 -4.51
N PHE A 77 -10.68 2.96 -4.61
CA PHE A 77 -10.60 2.19 -5.83
C PHE A 77 -11.77 1.20 -5.85
N ILE A 78 -12.51 1.18 -6.94
CA ILE A 78 -13.56 0.21 -7.22
C ILE A 78 -13.02 -0.69 -8.31
N GLY A 79 -13.13 -2.01 -8.13
CA GLY A 79 -12.57 -2.96 -9.07
C GLY A 79 -12.72 -4.39 -8.60
N SER A 80 -11.91 -5.27 -9.18
CA SER A 80 -11.89 -6.69 -8.85
C SER A 80 -10.47 -7.23 -8.89
N TYR A 81 -10.17 -8.22 -8.06
CA TYR A 81 -8.95 -9.00 -8.20
C TYR A 81 -9.03 -9.85 -9.47
N GLN A 82 -7.96 -9.81 -10.25
CA GLN A 82 -7.76 -10.65 -11.43
C GLN A 82 -6.45 -11.41 -11.26
N LYS A 83 -6.39 -12.62 -11.80
CA LYS A 83 -5.17 -13.42 -11.89
C LYS A 83 -4.48 -13.22 -13.23
N ASP A 84 -3.27 -13.75 -13.32
CA ASP A 84 -2.44 -13.74 -14.51
C ASP A 84 -1.94 -12.35 -14.90
N LEU A 85 -0.85 -11.94 -14.24
CA LEU A 85 -0.14 -10.72 -14.56
C LEU A 85 0.40 -10.71 -16.00
N THR A 86 0.60 -11.88 -16.62
CA THR A 86 1.18 -11.96 -17.97
C THR A 86 0.27 -11.33 -19.02
N THR A 87 -1.03 -11.21 -18.73
CA THR A 87 -2.01 -10.53 -19.58
C THR A 87 -1.84 -9.01 -19.65
N ARG A 88 -1.08 -8.42 -18.71
CA ARG A 88 -0.94 -6.96 -18.56
C ARG A 88 0.49 -6.44 -18.75
N ILE A 89 1.48 -7.31 -18.87
CA ILE A 89 2.86 -6.91 -19.12
C ILE A 89 3.15 -6.79 -20.61
N GLN A 90 4.08 -5.91 -20.99
CA GLN A 90 4.46 -5.72 -22.39
C GLN A 90 5.98 -5.81 -22.56
N LYS A 91 6.45 -6.54 -23.59
CA LYS A 91 7.89 -6.64 -23.88
C LYS A 91 8.43 -5.24 -24.25
N ILE A 92 9.48 -4.81 -23.56
CA ILE A 92 10.14 -3.50 -23.75
C ILE A 92 11.60 -3.62 -24.17
N GLY A 93 12.16 -4.83 -24.17
CA GLY A 93 13.53 -5.08 -24.61
C GLY A 93 13.97 -6.50 -24.31
N ASP A 94 15.26 -6.76 -24.52
CA ASP A 94 15.88 -8.01 -24.09
C ASP A 94 16.39 -7.88 -22.65
N CYS A 95 16.49 -9.00 -21.95
CA CYS A 95 17.02 -9.03 -20.59
C CYS A 95 18.02 -10.19 -20.47
N ASP A 96 19.22 -9.88 -20.00
CA ASP A 96 20.12 -10.90 -19.47
C ASP A 96 19.88 -11.00 -17.95
N PRO A 97 19.30 -12.11 -17.46
CA PRO A 97 19.05 -12.28 -16.04
C PRO A 97 20.31 -12.05 -15.22
N ASN A 98 21.50 -12.46 -15.70
CA ASN A 98 22.78 -12.39 -14.97
C ASN A 98 23.29 -10.99 -14.68
N THR A 99 22.87 -10.01 -15.47
CA THR A 99 23.27 -8.61 -15.33
C THR A 99 22.12 -7.74 -14.81
N TYR A 100 20.87 -8.21 -14.92
CA TYR A 100 19.71 -7.54 -14.35
C TYR A 100 19.83 -7.39 -12.82
N GLY A 101 19.53 -6.19 -12.31
CA GLY A 101 19.64 -5.82 -10.90
C GLY A 101 21.00 -5.29 -10.45
N GLY A 102 22.04 -5.42 -11.27
CA GLY A 102 23.37 -4.85 -10.99
C GLY A 102 23.88 -5.16 -9.58
N THR A 103 24.22 -4.13 -8.81
CA THR A 103 24.77 -4.23 -7.45
C THR A 103 23.81 -4.80 -6.41
N LEU A 104 22.50 -4.84 -6.67
CA LEU A 104 21.55 -5.47 -5.74
C LEU A 104 21.76 -6.97 -5.61
N ARG A 105 22.39 -7.60 -6.61
CA ARG A 105 22.77 -9.02 -6.58
C ARG A 105 23.71 -9.37 -5.42
N GLU A 106 24.49 -8.38 -4.98
CA GLU A 106 25.47 -8.55 -3.90
C GLU A 106 24.83 -8.33 -2.51
N GLN A 107 23.57 -7.90 -2.45
CA GLN A 107 22.87 -7.66 -1.19
C GLN A 107 22.28 -8.94 -0.62
N GLN A 108 22.50 -9.15 0.67
CA GLN A 108 21.80 -10.19 1.41
C GLN A 108 20.39 -9.71 1.76
N ILE A 109 19.38 -10.31 1.12
CA ILE A 109 17.97 -10.07 1.41
C ILE A 109 17.41 -11.27 2.18
N ARG A 110 16.57 -11.00 3.17
CA ARG A 110 15.85 -12.06 3.87
C ARG A 110 14.74 -12.63 3.01
N LEU A 111 14.58 -13.94 3.02
CA LEU A 111 13.56 -14.67 2.25
C LEU A 111 12.14 -14.16 2.47
N ASP A 112 11.79 -13.88 3.72
CA ASP A 112 10.47 -13.41 4.10
C ASP A 112 10.16 -11.99 3.56
N TRP A 113 11.17 -11.29 3.04
CA TRP A 113 11.02 -9.97 2.42
C TRP A 113 10.82 -10.06 0.91
N LEU A 114 11.09 -11.22 0.30
CA LEU A 114 10.93 -11.39 -1.13
C LEU A 114 9.45 -11.50 -1.51
N PRO A 115 9.09 -10.92 -2.65
CA PRO A 115 7.73 -11.00 -3.15
C PRO A 115 7.43 -12.42 -3.63
N PRO A 116 6.14 -12.81 -3.71
CA PRO A 116 5.74 -14.18 -4.00
C PRO A 116 6.39 -14.79 -5.26
N GLU A 117 6.57 -14.00 -6.33
CA GLU A 117 7.23 -14.44 -7.58
C GLU A 117 8.70 -14.89 -7.41
N ASN A 118 9.36 -14.49 -6.32
CA ASN A 118 10.77 -14.79 -6.04
C ASN A 118 10.95 -15.84 -4.93
N ARG A 119 9.90 -16.21 -4.18
CA ARG A 119 10.02 -17.07 -2.98
C ARG A 119 10.42 -18.51 -3.28
N ASP A 120 9.88 -19.10 -4.35
CA ASP A 120 10.11 -20.51 -4.69
C ASP A 120 11.40 -20.77 -5.47
N GLN A 121 12.24 -19.74 -5.52
CA GLN A 121 13.42 -19.68 -6.36
C GLN A 121 14.70 -19.94 -5.52
N MET A 122 14.53 -20.44 -4.29
CA MET A 122 15.59 -20.80 -3.35
C MET A 122 16.53 -21.86 -3.96
N GLY A 123 17.82 -21.52 -4.06
CA GLY A 123 18.89 -22.42 -4.53
C GLY A 123 19.59 -21.96 -5.81
N ALA A 124 19.00 -21.02 -6.57
CA ALA A 124 19.64 -20.42 -7.73
C ALA A 124 20.35 -19.10 -7.34
N PRO A 125 21.59 -18.85 -7.80
CA PRO A 125 22.39 -17.67 -7.40
C PRO A 125 21.82 -16.31 -7.85
N ILE A 126 20.74 -16.29 -8.62
CA ILE A 126 20.19 -15.12 -9.32
C ILE A 126 18.86 -14.67 -8.72
N SER A 127 18.29 -15.47 -7.81
CA SER A 127 16.86 -15.50 -7.60
C SER A 127 16.31 -14.49 -6.58
N TRP A 128 17.19 -13.76 -5.93
CA TRP A 128 16.86 -12.76 -4.92
C TRP A 128 16.65 -11.35 -5.49
N VAL A 129 16.94 -11.15 -6.79
CA VAL A 129 16.79 -9.85 -7.45
C VAL A 129 15.30 -9.63 -7.75
N PRO A 130 14.68 -8.57 -7.19
CA PRO A 130 13.28 -8.27 -7.49
C PRO A 130 13.07 -8.08 -8.99
N GLY A 131 12.00 -8.68 -9.52
CA GLY A 131 11.66 -8.62 -10.95
C GLY A 131 12.28 -9.70 -11.82
N ILE A 132 13.21 -10.54 -11.33
CA ILE A 132 13.61 -11.75 -12.06
C ILE A 132 12.61 -12.88 -11.78
N THR A 133 11.89 -13.31 -12.81
CA THR A 133 10.83 -14.33 -12.70
C THR A 133 10.62 -15.08 -14.03
N ASN A 134 9.55 -15.85 -14.16
CA ASN A 134 9.13 -16.53 -15.39
C ASN A 134 7.61 -16.37 -15.60
N ARG A 135 7.09 -16.77 -16.78
CA ARG A 135 5.66 -16.65 -17.07
C ARG A 135 4.77 -17.45 -16.11
N GLU A 136 5.17 -18.66 -15.78
CA GLU A 136 4.37 -19.57 -14.95
C GLU A 136 4.05 -18.94 -13.60
N ARG A 137 5.05 -18.37 -12.92
CA ARG A 137 4.85 -17.69 -11.64
C ARG A 137 3.99 -16.45 -11.77
N LEU A 138 4.17 -15.67 -12.83
CA LEU A 138 3.35 -14.48 -13.08
C LEU A 138 1.88 -14.82 -13.37
N LYS A 139 1.56 -16.02 -13.85
CA LYS A 139 0.18 -16.47 -14.05
C LYS A 139 -0.58 -16.65 -12.74
N ASP A 140 0.10 -17.08 -11.69
CA ASP A 140 -0.50 -17.34 -10.38
C ASP A 140 -0.71 -16.09 -9.53
N LEU A 141 -0.04 -14.98 -9.91
CA LEU A 141 -0.14 -13.72 -9.19
C LEU A 141 -1.40 -12.95 -9.52
N GLU A 142 -1.93 -12.30 -8.49
CA GLU A 142 -3.10 -11.43 -8.57
C GLU A 142 -2.70 -9.96 -8.75
N TYR A 143 -3.57 -9.23 -9.45
CA TYR A 143 -3.58 -7.77 -9.48
C TYR A 143 -4.99 -7.24 -9.28
N PHE A 144 -5.08 -5.98 -8.89
CA PHE A 144 -6.34 -5.29 -8.77
C PHE A 144 -6.66 -4.52 -10.05
N SER A 145 -7.67 -4.96 -10.79
CA SER A 145 -8.17 -4.27 -11.98
C SER A 145 -9.17 -3.21 -11.55
N VAL A 146 -8.83 -1.95 -11.77
CA VAL A 146 -9.60 -0.79 -11.32
C VAL A 146 -10.56 -0.34 -12.40
N SER A 147 -11.85 -0.28 -12.05
CA SER A 147 -12.91 0.29 -12.88
C SER A 147 -13.23 1.74 -12.50
N GLY A 148 -12.93 2.17 -11.26
CA GLY A 148 -13.17 3.53 -10.81
C GLY A 148 -12.24 3.99 -9.68
N ILE A 149 -11.84 5.26 -9.72
CA ILE A 149 -11.01 5.90 -8.69
C ILE A 149 -11.69 7.18 -8.21
N ARG A 150 -11.77 7.35 -6.89
CA ARG A 150 -12.31 8.57 -6.27
C ARG A 150 -11.41 9.02 -5.13
N LYS A 151 -11.17 10.32 -4.99
CA LYS A 151 -10.48 10.86 -3.81
C LYS A 151 -11.36 10.70 -2.58
N LEU A 152 -10.78 10.25 -1.47
CA LEU A 152 -11.49 9.98 -0.24
C LEU A 152 -10.83 10.64 0.96
N LYS A 153 -11.63 11.32 1.79
CA LYS A 153 -11.18 11.82 3.09
C LYS A 153 -11.68 10.91 4.21
N LEU A 154 -10.99 9.79 4.39
CA LEU A 154 -11.29 8.77 5.40
C LEU A 154 -10.72 9.14 6.77
N MET A 155 -9.46 9.56 6.80
CA MET A 155 -8.72 9.91 8.00
C MET A 155 -8.13 11.32 7.85
N SER A 156 -7.82 11.96 8.97
CA SER A 156 -7.03 13.19 9.06
C SER A 156 -6.45 13.30 10.46
N TYR A 157 -5.40 14.10 10.64
CA TYR A 157 -4.82 14.33 11.95
C TYR A 157 -4.48 15.80 12.18
N VAL A 158 -4.37 16.19 13.45
CA VAL A 158 -3.92 17.53 13.86
C VAL A 158 -2.96 17.37 15.04
N LYS A 159 -1.76 17.95 14.94
CA LYS A 159 -0.78 18.02 16.03
C LYS A 159 -1.21 19.07 17.06
N LYS A 160 -1.21 18.69 18.34
CA LYS A 160 -1.57 19.52 19.49
C LYS A 160 -0.53 19.32 20.60
N GLY A 161 0.56 20.08 20.53
CA GLY A 161 1.70 19.90 21.43
C GLY A 161 2.33 18.52 21.27
N GLU A 162 2.43 17.76 22.35
CA GLU A 162 2.97 16.39 22.38
C GLU A 162 1.95 15.30 21.98
N MET A 163 0.75 15.70 21.57
CA MET A 163 -0.33 14.80 21.17
C MET A 163 -0.72 15.02 19.71
N ILE A 164 -1.29 13.99 19.09
CA ILE A 164 -1.95 14.06 17.78
C ILE A 164 -3.42 13.64 17.96
N GLU A 165 -4.33 14.48 17.48
CA GLU A 165 -5.75 14.16 17.39
C GLU A 165 -6.03 13.58 16.00
N VAL A 166 -6.29 12.28 15.93
CA VAL A 166 -6.70 11.58 14.72
C VAL A 166 -8.22 11.57 14.63
N LYS A 167 -8.74 11.95 13.47
CA LYS A 167 -10.16 11.93 13.13
C LYS A 167 -10.38 10.93 12.02
N VAL A 168 -11.17 9.89 12.28
CA VAL A 168 -11.62 8.93 11.27
C VAL A 168 -13.10 9.20 11.00
N ARG A 169 -13.48 9.23 9.72
CA ARG A 169 -14.85 9.41 9.25
C ARG A 169 -15.18 8.26 8.31
N ASN A 170 -16.38 7.70 8.40
CA ASN A 170 -16.88 6.80 7.37
C ASN A 170 -17.65 7.59 6.29
N PRO A 171 -17.12 7.70 5.06
CA PRO A 171 -17.81 8.34 3.93
C PRO A 171 -18.69 7.37 3.12
N LEU A 172 -18.55 6.06 3.29
CA LEU A 172 -19.29 5.04 2.53
C LEU A 172 -20.71 4.89 3.07
N SER A 173 -21.66 4.48 2.23
CA SER A 173 -23.08 4.23 2.58
C SER A 173 -23.30 3.08 3.58
N LEU A 174 -22.31 2.21 3.73
CA LEU A 174 -22.31 1.03 4.61
C LEU A 174 -21.46 1.24 5.88
N SER A 175 -21.78 0.48 6.93
CA SER A 175 -20.97 0.44 8.16
C SER A 175 -19.63 -0.24 7.93
N LEU A 176 -18.55 0.38 8.40
CA LEU A 176 -17.21 -0.23 8.43
C LEU A 176 -17.04 -0.97 9.76
N LYS A 177 -16.71 -2.27 9.73
CA LYS A 177 -16.56 -3.10 10.94
C LYS A 177 -15.10 -3.52 11.11
N ASN A 178 -14.68 -3.77 12.35
CA ASN A 178 -13.33 -4.25 12.69
C ASN A 178 -12.21 -3.36 12.12
N LEU A 179 -12.39 -2.05 12.24
CA LEU A 179 -11.37 -1.08 11.88
C LEU A 179 -10.29 -1.06 12.96
N THR A 180 -9.02 -1.04 12.57
CA THR A 180 -7.90 -0.93 13.51
C THR A 180 -7.04 0.27 13.16
N LEU A 181 -6.82 1.18 14.12
CA LEU A 181 -5.76 2.18 14.02
C LEU A 181 -4.46 1.55 14.54
N VAL A 182 -3.51 1.32 13.63
CA VAL A 182 -2.16 0.85 13.91
C VAL A 182 -1.24 2.06 14.04
N LEU A 183 -0.56 2.15 15.17
CA LEU A 183 0.37 3.22 15.50
C LEU A 183 1.78 2.64 15.51
N HIS A 184 2.63 3.11 14.61
CA HIS A 184 4.02 2.67 14.49
C HIS A 184 4.94 3.71 15.13
N TYR A 185 5.66 3.28 16.17
CA TYR A 185 6.64 4.10 16.86
C TYR A 185 8.06 3.58 16.68
N GLU A 186 9.01 4.47 16.42
CA GLU A 186 10.44 4.15 16.30
C GLU A 186 11.28 4.72 17.46
N GLY A 187 12.27 3.97 17.93
CA GLY A 187 13.18 4.35 19.01
C GLY A 187 14.35 5.26 18.58
N GLY A 188 14.58 5.45 17.28
CA GLY A 188 15.76 6.15 16.73
C GLY A 188 16.98 5.24 16.46
N LYS A 189 18.10 5.83 15.99
CA LYS A 189 19.31 5.09 15.57
C LYS A 189 19.89 4.24 16.70
N GLY A 190 20.17 2.96 16.41
CA GLY A 190 20.74 1.99 17.35
C GLY A 190 19.80 1.56 18.48
N LYS A 191 18.50 1.88 18.39
CA LYS A 191 17.51 1.65 19.44
C LYS A 191 16.57 0.46 19.07
N PRO A 192 15.76 -0.05 20.02
CA PRO A 192 15.14 -1.38 19.94
C PRO A 192 14.11 -1.50 18.80
N MET A 193 13.68 -2.75 18.57
CA MET A 193 12.61 -3.12 17.64
C MET A 193 11.43 -2.12 17.69
N PRO A 194 10.85 -1.74 16.53
CA PRO A 194 9.72 -0.82 16.47
C PRO A 194 8.59 -1.27 17.38
N LEU A 195 7.90 -0.29 17.98
CA LEU A 195 6.76 -0.54 18.85
C LEU A 195 5.47 -0.27 18.09
N TYR A 196 4.58 -1.26 18.06
CA TYR A 196 3.26 -1.13 17.46
C TYR A 196 2.19 -1.08 18.55
N LYS A 197 1.28 -0.11 18.46
CA LYS A 197 0.04 -0.08 19.24
C LYS A 197 -1.16 -0.20 18.31
N ARG A 198 -2.21 -0.86 18.79
CA ARG A 198 -3.47 -1.04 18.06
C ARG A 198 -4.61 -0.43 18.85
N ILE A 199 -5.47 0.32 18.17
CA ILE A 199 -6.72 0.84 18.73
C ILE A 199 -7.85 0.29 17.87
N GLU A 200 -8.60 -0.64 18.45
CA GLU A 200 -9.75 -1.25 17.77
C GLU A 200 -10.94 -0.29 17.74
N ILE A 201 -11.64 -0.31 16.60
CA ILE A 201 -12.85 0.43 16.30
C ILE A 201 -13.84 -0.62 15.77
N PRO A 202 -14.64 -1.23 16.66
CA PRO A 202 -15.48 -2.38 16.29
C PRO A 202 -16.44 -2.07 15.14
N GLU A 203 -17.00 -0.86 15.14
CA GLU A 203 -17.84 -0.37 14.07
C GLU A 203 -17.73 1.16 13.92
N LEU A 204 -17.75 1.61 12.67
CA LEU A 204 -17.91 3.01 12.29
C LEU A 204 -19.07 3.11 11.29
N ALA A 205 -20.27 3.37 11.79
CA ALA A 205 -21.48 3.47 10.96
C ALA A 205 -21.40 4.61 9.93
N HIS A 206 -22.25 4.52 8.90
CA HIS A 206 -22.35 5.51 7.83
C HIS A 206 -22.39 6.96 8.35
N LYS A 207 -21.61 7.85 7.74
CA LYS A 207 -21.48 9.29 8.08
C LYS A 207 -20.98 9.57 9.51
N LYS A 208 -20.72 8.55 10.35
CA LYS A 208 -20.16 8.74 11.70
C LYS A 208 -18.68 9.08 11.67
N ARG A 209 -18.22 9.62 12.80
CA ARG A 209 -16.84 10.04 13.02
C ARG A 209 -16.41 9.63 14.41
N ILE A 210 -15.14 9.28 14.54
CA ILE A 210 -14.48 9.08 15.82
C ILE A 210 -13.28 9.99 15.92
N LYS A 211 -12.86 10.27 17.15
CA LYS A 211 -11.64 10.98 17.46
C LYS A 211 -10.81 10.17 18.44
N LYS A 212 -9.51 10.11 18.22
CA LYS A 212 -8.54 9.49 19.13
C LYS A 212 -7.37 10.42 19.32
N THR A 213 -6.98 10.62 20.57
CA THR A 213 -5.81 11.42 20.93
C THR A 213 -4.66 10.48 21.24
N ILE A 214 -3.56 10.64 20.52
CA ILE A 214 -2.42 9.73 20.52
C ILE A 214 -1.17 10.51 20.93
N PRO A 215 -0.36 10.03 21.89
CA PRO A 215 0.89 10.69 22.23
C PRO A 215 1.91 10.51 21.10
N ILE A 216 2.62 11.59 20.77
CA ILE A 216 3.74 11.56 19.80
C ILE A 216 4.90 10.77 20.37
N PHE A 217 5.14 10.88 21.68
CA PHE A 217 6.22 10.18 22.35
C PHE A 217 5.69 9.16 23.36
N LEU A 218 6.27 7.96 23.34
CA LEU A 218 6.07 6.95 24.36
C LEU A 218 7.36 6.74 25.15
N LYS A 219 7.25 6.88 26.47
CA LYS A 219 8.29 6.44 27.40
C LYS A 219 8.01 5.00 27.79
N THR A 220 9.02 4.15 27.67
CA THR A 220 8.98 2.79 28.21
C THR A 220 9.65 2.75 29.59
N SER A 221 9.41 1.67 30.35
CA SER A 221 10.00 1.45 31.68
C SER A 221 11.53 1.57 31.70
N ASN A 222 12.20 1.27 30.59
CA ASN A 222 13.65 1.38 30.45
C ASN A 222 14.12 2.76 29.97
N HIS A 223 13.33 3.82 30.19
CA HIS A 223 13.60 5.20 29.74
C HIS A 223 13.85 5.38 28.24
N LYS A 224 13.48 4.40 27.41
CA LYS A 224 13.59 4.54 25.95
C LYS A 224 12.39 5.35 25.44
N ASN A 225 12.70 6.45 24.74
CA ASN A 225 11.73 7.29 24.06
C ASN A 225 11.49 6.75 22.65
N PHE A 226 10.25 6.42 22.36
CA PHE A 226 9.77 6.09 21.02
C PHE A 226 8.98 7.25 20.46
N ARG A 227 9.22 7.62 19.20
CA ARG A 227 8.48 8.66 18.47
C ARG A 227 7.50 8.00 17.51
N LEU A 228 6.28 8.53 17.43
CA LEU A 228 5.29 8.10 16.46
C LEU A 228 5.76 8.49 15.06
N GLU A 229 5.99 7.51 14.20
CA GLU A 229 6.43 7.71 12.82
C GLU A 229 5.27 7.55 11.84
N GLU A 230 4.29 6.70 12.16
CA GLU A 230 3.18 6.42 11.26
C GLU A 230 1.88 6.10 12.00
N ILE A 231 0.76 6.56 11.42
CA ILE A 231 -0.60 6.23 11.82
C ILE A 231 -1.30 5.60 10.63
N ARG A 232 -1.76 4.35 10.78
CA ARG A 232 -2.36 3.59 9.71
C ARG A 232 -3.72 3.05 10.10
N LEU A 233 -4.73 3.25 9.27
CA LEU A 233 -6.05 2.68 9.43
C LEU A 233 -6.16 1.42 8.59
N LYS A 234 -6.47 0.29 9.22
CA LYS A 234 -6.61 -1.00 8.57
C LYS A 234 -8.01 -1.57 8.73
N MET A 235 -8.48 -2.26 7.70
CA MET A 235 -9.66 -3.11 7.69
C MET A 235 -9.52 -4.11 6.55
N ASN A 236 -9.90 -5.37 6.77
CA ASN A 236 -9.97 -6.36 5.70
C ASN A 236 -11.31 -7.09 5.82
N SER A 237 -12.00 -7.20 4.69
CA SER A 237 -13.24 -7.94 4.51
C SER A 237 -13.36 -8.30 3.02
N ASP A 238 -14.25 -9.24 2.70
CA ASP A 238 -14.42 -9.71 1.32
C ASP A 238 -14.82 -8.59 0.35
N GLU A 239 -15.54 -7.58 0.84
CA GLU A 239 -16.04 -6.47 0.01
C GLU A 239 -15.18 -5.20 0.10
N ILE A 240 -14.46 -5.01 1.20
CA ILE A 240 -13.71 -3.78 1.47
C ILE A 240 -12.38 -4.06 2.14
N ASN A 241 -11.34 -3.54 1.49
CA ASN A 241 -9.99 -3.45 2.01
C ASN A 241 -9.66 -1.99 2.32
N ILE A 242 -9.20 -1.71 3.53
CA ILE A 242 -8.68 -0.40 3.92
C ILE A 242 -7.26 -0.61 4.42
N ASP A 243 -6.32 0.09 3.81
CA ASP A 243 -5.00 0.29 4.37
C ASP A 243 -4.56 1.72 3.98
N ALA A 244 -4.75 2.64 4.92
CA ALA A 244 -4.61 4.07 4.72
C ALA A 244 -3.69 4.65 5.79
N GLY A 245 -2.49 5.09 5.38
CA GLY A 245 -1.44 5.57 6.28
C GLY A 245 -1.12 7.07 6.17
N TYR A 246 -0.75 7.66 7.31
CA TYR A 246 -0.05 8.93 7.40
C TYR A 246 1.36 8.68 7.92
N TYR A 247 2.37 9.04 7.12
CA TYR A 247 3.76 9.08 7.59
C TYR A 247 4.06 10.45 8.15
N LEU A 248 4.39 10.52 9.44
CA LEU A 248 4.61 11.79 10.14
C LEU A 248 6.04 12.31 9.94
N GLY A 249 7.00 11.41 9.68
CA GLY A 249 8.41 11.72 9.42
C GLY A 249 9.08 12.64 10.44
N LYS A 250 10.32 13.03 10.15
CA LYS A 250 11.09 13.94 11.01
C LYS A 250 10.71 15.42 10.85
N ASN A 251 10.09 15.82 9.74
CA ASN A 251 9.88 17.22 9.34
C ASN A 251 8.41 17.71 9.46
N GLY A 252 7.55 17.00 10.20
CA GLY A 252 6.16 17.40 10.48
C GLY A 252 5.91 18.01 11.86
#